data_AF-A0A2R4XHV8-F1
#
_entry.id   AF-A0A2R4XHV8-F1
#
_cell.length_a   1.000
_cell.length_b   1.000
_cell.length_c   1.000
_cell.angle_alpha   90.00
_cell.angle_beta   90.00
_cell.angle_gamma   90.00
#
_symmetry.space_group_name_H-M   'P 1'
#
loop_
_entity.id
_entity.type
_entity.pdbx_description
1 polymer ?
#
loop_
_entity_poly.entity_id
_entity_poly.type
_entity_poly.pdbx_seq_one_letter_code
_entity_poly.pdbx_strand_id
1 'polypeptide(L)' 'MKQDDLIKAKNPDLRGSLAAMQRAAQSARDIAIQTNTAIIVVRNGQRIRITAAELRKERERNAPGALDN' A
#
# COMPACT_ATOMS: atom_id res chain seq x y z
N MET A 1 17.25 4.24 0.60
CA MET A 1 17.04 3.33 1.76
C MET A 1 16.22 2.16 1.27
N LYS A 2 16.75 0.94 1.41
CA LYS A 2 16.05 -0.29 0.99
C LYS A 2 15.19 -0.79 2.16
N GLN A 3 14.15 -1.56 1.87
CA GLN A 3 13.27 -2.13 2.92
C GLN A 3 14.06 -2.96 3.94
N ASP A 4 15.12 -3.63 3.49
CA ASP A 4 16.05 -4.40 4.33
C ASP A 4 16.76 -3.56 5.39
N ASP A 5 17.02 -2.28 5.11
CA ASP A 5 17.70 -1.37 6.03
C ASP A 5 16.82 -1.05 7.25
N LEU A 6 15.49 -1.03 7.06
CA LEU A 6 14.50 -0.80 8.13
C LEU A 6 14.34 -2.06 8.99
N ILE A 7 14.21 -3.23 8.35
CA ILE A 7 14.00 -4.50 9.05
C ILE A 7 15.23 -4.87 9.90
N LYS A 8 16.44 -4.59 9.41
CA LYS A 8 17.71 -4.90 10.10
C LYS A 8 18.24 -3.73 10.94
N ALA A 9 17.45 -2.68 11.12
CA ALA A 9 17.88 -1.52 11.87
C ALA A 9 18.24 -1.89 13.32
N LYS A 10 19.35 -1.34 13.82
CA LYS A 10 19.74 -1.48 15.24
C LYS A 10 18.69 -0.86 16.16
N ASN A 11 18.08 0.25 15.72
CA ASN A 11 17.00 0.90 16.44
C ASN A 11 15.71 0.06 16.36
N PRO A 12 15.14 -0.39 17.49
CA PRO A 12 13.91 -1.18 17.52
C PRO A 12 12.69 -0.50 16.90
N ASP A 13 12.56 0.82 17.03
CA ASP A 13 11.43 1.57 16.47
C ASP A 13 11.46 1.54 14.94
N LEU A 14 12.66 1.61 14.36
CA LEU A 14 12.84 1.50 12.91
C LEU A 14 12.50 0.10 12.39
N ARG A 15 12.79 -0.97 13.16
CA ARG A 15 12.41 -2.35 12.78
C ARG A 15 10.89 -2.53 12.69
N GLY A 16 10.16 -1.95 13.65
CA GLY A 16 8.69 -2.02 13.67
C GLY A 16 8.02 -1.09 12.65
N SER A 17 8.70 -0.01 12.26
CA SER A 17 8.12 1.04 11.42
C SER A 17 7.65 0.55 10.05
N LEU A 18 8.33 -0.42 9.44
CA LEU A 18 7.94 -0.93 8.12
C LEU A 18 6.56 -1.58 8.14
N ALA A 19 6.30 -2.44 9.13
CA ALA A 19 5.00 -3.09 9.29
C ALA A 19 3.90 -2.06 9.60
N ALA A 20 4.22 -1.04 10.40
CA ALA A 20 3.29 0.05 10.68
C ALA A 20 2.94 0.85 9.40
N MET A 21 3.92 1.18 8.58
CA MET A 21 3.72 1.88 7.29
C MET A 21 2.91 1.03 6.30
N GLN A 22 3.15 -0.28 6.23
CA GLN A 22 2.37 -1.19 5.38
C GLN A 22 0.90 -1.23 5.78
N ARG A 23 0.62 -1.33 7.09
CA ARG A 23 -0.76 -1.25 7.62
C ARG A 23 -1.40 0.10 7.30
N ALA A 24 -0.69 1.20 7.53
CA ALA A 24 -1.18 2.54 7.22
C ALA A 24 -1.50 2.72 5.73
N ALA A 25 -0.65 2.18 4.84
CA ALA A 25 -0.88 2.20 3.41
C ALA A 25 -2.13 1.39 3.02
N GLN A 26 -2.37 0.24 3.66
CA GLN A 26 -3.58 -0.55 3.46
C GLN A 26 -4.83 0.23 3.93
N SER A 27 -4.81 0.75 5.16
CA SER A 27 -5.91 1.55 5.70
C SER A 27 -6.23 2.78 4.84
N ALA A 28 -5.21 3.46 4.30
CA ALA A 28 -5.40 4.59 3.40
C ALA A 28 -6.16 4.17 2.12
N ARG A 29 -5.83 3.01 1.54
CA ARG A 29 -6.54 2.46 0.37
C ARG A 29 -7.99 2.15 0.69
N ASP A 30 -8.25 1.55 1.83
CA ASP A 30 -9.61 1.22 2.26
C ASP A 30 -10.45 2.48 2.48
N ILE A 31 -9.89 3.50 3.15
CA ILE A 31 -10.54 4.82 3.34
C ILE A 31 -10.80 5.49 1.98
N ALA A 32 -9.85 5.46 1.05
CA ALA A 32 -10.02 6.06 -0.27
C ALA A 32 -11.15 5.38 -1.07
N ILE A 33 -11.25 4.05 -0.99
CA ILE A 33 -12.36 3.29 -1.57
C ILE A 33 -13.69 3.69 -0.93
N GLN A 34 -13.74 3.79 0.40
CA GLN A 34 -14.95 4.11 1.17
C GLN A 34 -15.45 5.54 0.90
N THR A 35 -14.52 6.49 0.83
CA THR A 35 -14.83 7.93 0.65
C THR A 35 -14.87 8.35 -0.82
N ASN A 36 -14.67 7.40 -1.74
CA ASN A 36 -14.59 7.64 -3.18
C ASN A 36 -13.57 8.73 -3.56
N THR A 37 -12.41 8.70 -2.91
CA THR A 37 -11.31 9.64 -3.15
C THR A 37 -10.13 8.93 -3.85
N ALA A 38 -9.20 9.72 -4.38
CA ALA A 38 -7.99 9.19 -5.03
C ALA A 38 -6.79 9.27 -4.09
N ILE A 39 -5.85 8.34 -4.26
CA ILE A 39 -4.54 8.35 -3.59
C ILE A 39 -3.47 8.76 -4.59
N ILE A 40 -2.53 9.58 -4.14
CA ILE A 40 -1.29 9.86 -4.88
C ILE A 40 -0.18 9.00 -4.29
N VAL A 41 0.43 8.15 -5.12
CA VAL A 41 1.59 7.34 -4.75
C VAL A 41 2.80 7.76 -5.56
N VAL A 42 4.00 7.55 -5.00
CA VAL A 42 5.25 7.71 -5.76
C VAL A 42 5.72 6.34 -6.21
N ARG A 43 5.79 6.10 -7.51
CA ARG A 43 6.43 4.91 -8.10
C ARG A 43 7.55 5.37 -9.02
N ASN A 44 8.75 4.84 -8.83
CA ASN A 44 9.93 5.19 -9.64
C ASN A 44 10.17 6.71 -9.73
N GLY A 45 9.97 7.44 -8.62
CA GLY A 45 10.13 8.89 -8.55
C GLY A 45 8.99 9.71 -9.17
N GLN A 46 7.99 9.07 -9.78
CA GLN A 46 6.85 9.74 -10.40
C GLN A 46 5.61 9.68 -9.52
N ARG A 47 4.87 10.79 -9.46
CA ARG A 47 3.57 10.87 -8.79
C ARG A 47 2.51 10.26 -9.69
N ILE A 48 1.88 9.20 -9.20
CA ILE A 48 0.80 8.49 -9.88
C ILE A 48 -0.46 8.64 -9.06
N ARG A 49 -1.53 9.08 -9.72
CA ARG A 49 -2.87 9.14 -9.13
C ARG A 49 -3.56 7.80 -9.35
N ILE A 50 -4.11 7.21 -8.29
CA ILE A 50 -4.93 6.01 -8.35
C ILE A 50 -6.30 6.35 -7.79
N THR A 51 -7.32 6.16 -8.60
CA THR A 51 -8.72 6.42 -8.25
C THR A 51 -9.29 5.31 -7.37
N ALA A 52 -10.37 5.60 -6.64
CA ALA A 52 -11.12 4.59 -5.89
C ALA A 52 -11.59 3.42 -6.77
N ALA A 53 -11.95 3.68 -8.04
CA ALA A 53 -12.37 2.64 -8.98
C ALA A 53 -11.22 1.69 -9.34
N GLU A 54 -10.02 2.23 -9.59
CA GLU A 54 -8.83 1.42 -9.84
C GLU A 54 -8.42 0.62 -8.61
N LEU A 55 -8.51 1.20 -7.41
CA LEU A 55 -8.23 0.50 -6.15
C LEU A 55 -9.20 -0.68 -5.91
N ARG A 56 -10.49 -0.55 -6.25
CA ARG A 56 -11.45 -1.67 -6.17
C ARG A 56 -11.05 -2.80 -7.11
N LYS A 57 -10.69 -2.48 -8.36
CA LYS A 57 -10.21 -3.46 -9.35
C LYS A 57 -8.90 -4.14 -8.90
N GLU A 58 -7.95 -3.39 -8.32
CA GLU A 58 -6.73 -3.95 -7.75
C GLU A 58 -7.06 -4.95 -6.62
N ARG A 59 -8.02 -4.61 -5.75
CA ARG A 59 -8.45 -5.49 -4.65
C ARG A 59 -9.12 -6.77 -5.14
N GLU A 60 -9.97 -6.67 -6.15
CA GLU A 60 -10.64 -7.82 -6.76
C GLU A 60 -9.63 -8.76 -7.43
N ARG A 61 -8.65 -8.21 -8.15
CA ARG A 61 -7.58 -9.01 -8.79
C ARG A 61 -6.72 -9.75 -7.77
N ASN A 62 -6.47 -9.13 -6.61
CA ASN A 62 -5.64 -9.71 -5.55
C ASN A 62 -6.45 -10.57 -4.56
N ALA A 63 -7.77 -10.73 -4.76
CA ALA A 63 -8.57 -11.61 -3.93
C ALA A 63 -8.19 -13.08 -4.17
N PRO A 64 -8.13 -13.92 -3.12
CA PRO A 64 -7.65 -15.31 -3.17
C PRO A 64 -8.59 -16.31 -3.91
N GLY A 65 -9.19 -15.90 -5.03
CA GLY A 65 -9.99 -16.73 -5.94
C GLY A 65 -10.08 -16.17 -7.37
N ALA A 66 -9.30 -15.14 -7.70
CA ALA A 66 -9.32 -14.50 -9.03
C ALA A 66 -8.39 -15.18 -10.05
N LEU A 67 -7.59 -16.18 -9.65
CA LEU A 67 -6.62 -16.88 -10.49
C LEU A 67 -7.09 -18.28 -10.92
N ASP A 68 -8.32 -18.67 -10.59
CA ASP A 68 -8.85 -20.02 -10.81
C ASP A 68 -9.74 -20.14 -12.08
N ASN A 69 -9.52 -19.31 -13.12
CA ASN A 69 -10.16 -19.47 -14.44
C ASN A 69 -9.14 -19.54 -15.57
#